data_AF-A0A3D3GYC0-F1
#
_entry.id   AF-A0A3D3GYC0-F1
#
_cell.length_a   1.000
_cell.length_b   1.000
_cell.length_c   1.000
_cell.angle_alpha   90.00
_cell.angle_beta   90.00
_cell.angle_gamma   90.00
#
_symmetry.space_group_name_H-M   'P 1'
#
loop_
_entity.id
_entity.type
_entity.pdbx_description
1 polymer ?
#
loop_
_entity_poly.entity_id
_entity_poly.type
_entity_poly.pdbx_seq_one_letter_code
_entity_poly.pdbx_strand_id
1 'polypeptide(L)' 'MSLLFKQLNALGLLAISLVMTFALYAQLIDHELPCPLCLIQRLGFTGVMLGLLLNTLYGQKPKYYTLSTIL' A
#
# COMPACT_ATOMS: atom_id res chain seq x y z
N MET A 1 9.93 -20.41 -10.10
CA MET A 1 10.58 -19.36 -9.29
C MET A 1 9.72 -18.09 -9.17
N SER A 2 8.39 -18.21 -8.97
CA SER A 2 7.47 -17.05 -9.03
C SER A 2 6.40 -17.02 -7.92
N LEU A 3 6.26 -18.10 -7.14
CA LEU A 3 5.24 -18.18 -6.09
C LEU A 3 5.67 -17.41 -4.82
N LEU A 4 6.94 -17.54 -4.41
CA LEU A 4 7.47 -16.88 -3.21
C LEU A 4 7.29 -15.37 -3.26
N PHE A 5 7.62 -14.77 -4.39
CA PHE A 5 7.47 -13.33 -4.56
C PHE A 5 6.02 -12.87 -4.73
N LYS A 6 5.15 -13.70 -5.35
CA LYS A 6 3.70 -13.43 -5.35
C LYS A 6 3.15 -13.41 -3.92
N GLN A 7 3.55 -14.37 -3.09
CA GLN A 7 3.21 -14.44 -1.67
C GLN A 7 3.76 -13.22 -0.92
N LEU A 8 5.00 -12.81 -1.19
CA LEU A 8 5.61 -11.64 -0.57
C LEU A 8 4.92 -10.33 -0.95
N ASN A 9 4.51 -10.17 -2.21
CA ASN A 9 3.73 -9.02 -2.67
C ASN A 9 2.33 -9.00 -2.08
N ALA A 10 1.66 -10.16 -1.99
CA ALA A 10 0.37 -10.28 -1.32
C ALA A 10 0.47 -9.98 0.18
N LEU A 11 1.54 -10.42 0.84
CA LEU A 11 1.83 -10.13 2.24
C LEU A 11 2.07 -8.63 2.45
N GLY A 12 2.83 -8.00 1.56
CA GLY A 12 3.04 -6.54 1.56
C GLY A 12 1.75 -5.76 1.36
N LEU A 13 0.88 -6.22 0.45
CA LEU A 13 -0.45 -5.62 0.24
C LEU A 13 -1.32 -5.71 1.51
N LEU A 14 -1.33 -6.88 2.16
CA LEU A 14 -2.04 -7.10 3.42
C LEU A 14 -1.51 -6.22 4.55
N ALA A 15 -0.18 -6.13 4.70
CA ALA A 15 0.45 -5.30 5.71
C ALA A 15 0.06 -3.83 5.57
N ILE A 16 0.12 -3.27 4.35
CA ILE A 16 -0.25 -1.87 4.11
C ILE A 16 -1.75 -1.65 4.32
N SER A 17 -2.59 -2.63 3.95
CA SER A 17 -4.03 -2.55 4.18
C SER A 17 -4.36 -2.48 5.68
N LEU A 18 -3.70 -3.30 6.49
CA LEU A 18 -3.87 -3.29 7.95
C LEU A 18 -3.46 -1.96 8.57
N VAL A 19 -2.32 -1.41 8.14
CA VAL A 19 -1.85 -0.10 8.63
C VAL A 19 -2.84 1.01 8.26
N MET A 20 -3.37 1.02 7.03
CA MET A 20 -4.38 2.00 6.63
C MET A 20 -5.69 1.85 7.41
N THR A 21 -6.16 0.63 7.64
CA THR A 21 -7.36 0.37 8.44
C THR A 21 -7.17 0.82 9.89
N PHE A 22 -6.00 0.55 10.48
CA PHE A 22 -5.67 1.00 11.83
C PHE A 22 -5.62 2.53 11.93
N ALA A 23 -4.97 3.20 10.97
CA ALA A 23 -4.92 4.66 10.92
C ALA A 23 -6.32 5.29 10.79
N LEU A 24 -7.19 4.69 9.96
CA LEU A 24 -8.60 5.09 9.86
C LEU A 24 -9.36 4.89 11.16
N TYR A 25 -9.12 3.79 11.86
CA TYR A 25 -9.77 3.45 13.10
C TYR A 25 -9.40 4.43 14.21
N ALA A 26 -8.10 4.73 14.36
CA ALA A 26 -7.61 5.75 15.29
C ALA A 26 -8.24 7.12 14.97
N GLN A 27 -8.28 7.49 13.69
CA GLN A 27 -8.88 8.75 13.24
C GLN A 27 -10.40 8.83 13.49
N LEU A 28 -11.11 7.68 13.48
CA LEU A 28 -12.53 7.61 13.83
C LEU A 28 -12.77 7.77 15.34
N ILE A 29 -11.86 7.29 16.18
CA ILE A 29 -11.94 7.38 17.64
C ILE A 29 -11.59 8.76 18.13
N ASP A 30 -10.50 9.33 17.63
CA ASP A 30 -9.97 10.59 18.13
C ASP A 30 -10.75 11.82 17.60
N HIS A 31 -11.63 11.64 16.60
CA HIS A 31 -12.47 12.69 16.02
C HIS A 31 -11.74 13.99 15.61
N GLU A 32 -10.41 13.94 15.48
CA GLU A 32 -9.58 15.08 15.12
C GLU A 32 -9.50 15.32 13.60
N LEU A 33 -9.16 16.56 13.22
CA LEU A 33 -8.94 16.92 11.82
C LEU A 33 -7.79 16.10 11.22
N PRO A 34 -7.89 15.64 9.95
CA PRO A 34 -6.78 15.00 9.26
C PRO A 34 -5.60 15.97 9.18
N CYS A 35 -4.47 15.61 9.80
CA CYS A 35 -3.26 16.40 9.67
C CYS A 35 -2.73 16.32 8.21
N PRO A 36 -2.08 17.39 7.71
CA PRO A 36 -1.63 17.46 6.32
C PRO A 36 -0.64 16.34 5.95
N LEU A 37 0.11 15.82 6.93
CA LEU A 37 1.04 14.71 6.73
C LEU A 37 0.31 13.38 6.47
N CYS A 38 -0.79 13.09 7.18
CA CYS A 38 -1.61 11.90 6.96
C CYS A 38 -2.23 11.88 5.56
N LEU A 39 -2.58 13.05 5.00
CA LEU A 39 -3.13 13.16 3.65
C LEU A 39 -2.13 12.70 2.59
N ILE A 40 -0.87 13.17 2.69
CA ILE A 40 0.22 12.82 1.77
C ILE A 40 0.63 11.36 1.95
N GLN A 41 0.72 10.90 3.20
CA GLN A 41 1.08 9.52 3.52
C GLN A 41 0.07 8.52 2.94
N ARG A 42 -1.23 8.83 2.97
CA ARG A 42 -2.27 8.01 2.37
C ARG A 42 -2.16 7.97 0.84
N LEU A 43 -1.74 9.07 0.21
CA LEU A 43 -1.46 9.12 -1.22
C LEU A 43 -0.31 8.16 -1.57
N GLY A 44 0.81 8.23 -0.84
CA GLY A 44 1.95 7.34 -1.02
C GLY A 44 1.60 5.86 -0.77
N PHE A 45 0.82 5.55 0.28
CA PHE A 45 0.36 4.18 0.52
C PHE A 45 -0.53 3.65 -0.61
N THR A 46 -1.35 4.51 -1.22
CA THR A 46 -2.16 4.15 -2.39
C THR A 46 -1.27 3.82 -3.60
N GLY A 47 -0.19 4.58 -3.80
CA GLY A 47 0.83 4.30 -4.83
C GLY A 47 1.54 2.97 -4.62
N VAL A 48 1.97 2.69 -3.39
CA VAL A 48 2.60 1.41 -3.04
C VAL A 48 1.63 0.24 -3.23
N MET A 49 0.38 0.38 -2.81
CA MET A 49 -0.67 -0.63 -3.03
C MET A 49 -0.92 -0.92 -4.51
N LEU A 50 -0.99 0.11 -5.36
CA LEU A 50 -1.17 -0.06 -6.80
C LEU A 50 -0.01 -0.83 -7.44
N GLY A 51 1.23 -0.51 -7.09
CA GLY A 51 2.42 -1.23 -7.59
C GLY A 51 2.47 -2.71 -7.16
N LEU A 52 2.10 -3.00 -5.91
CA LEU A 52 2.01 -4.37 -5.38
C LEU A 52 0.85 -5.16 -6.01
N LEU A 53 -0.30 -4.53 -6.21
CA LEU A 53 -1.48 -5.14 -6.84
C LEU A 53 -1.18 -5.53 -8.30
N LEU A 54 -0.57 -4.61 -9.07
CA LEU A 54 -0.16 -4.84 -10.45
C LEU A 54 0.87 -5.98 -10.57
N ASN A 55 1.84 -6.04 -9.65
CA ASN A 55 2.80 -7.14 -9.56
C ASN A 55 2.14 -8.50 -9.22
N THR A 56 1.03 -8.48 -8.49
CA THR A 56 0.30 -9.71 -8.10
C THR A 56 -0.59 -10.23 -9.24
N LEU A 57 -1.27 -9.32 -9.96
CA LEU A 57 -2.17 -9.63 -11.07
C LEU A 57 -1.44 -10.00 -12.38
N TYR A 58 -0.47 -9.18 -12.81
CA TYR A 58 0.20 -9.34 -14.11
C TYR A 58 1.53 -10.11 -14.03
N GLY A 59 1.90 -10.58 -12.84
CA GLY A 59 3.19 -11.20 -12.56
C GLY A 59 4.30 -10.17 -12.33
N GLN A 60 5.37 -10.61 -11.67
CA GLN A 60 6.47 -9.73 -11.28
C GLN A 60 7.15 -9.13 -12.51
N LYS A 61 7.01 -7.81 -12.68
CA LYS A 61 7.81 -7.05 -13.63
C LYS A 61 8.41 -5.86 -12.90
N PRO A 62 9.72 -5.56 -13.11
CA PRO A 62 10.38 -4.45 -12.44
C PRO A 62 9.69 -3.10 -12.68
N LYS A 63 9.00 -2.96 -13.82
CA LYS A 63 8.18 -1.78 -14.17
C LYS A 63 7.10 -1.44 -13.13
N TYR A 64 6.54 -2.43 -12.46
CA TYR A 64 5.48 -2.22 -11.47
C TYR A 64 6.02 -1.85 -10.09
N TYR A 65 7.26 -2.21 -9.76
CA TYR A 65 7.94 -1.70 -8.57
C TYR A 65 8.30 -0.22 -8.72
N THR A 66 8.66 0.22 -9.93
CA THR A 66 8.90 1.64 -10.18
C THR A 66 7.62 2.49 -9.98
N LEU A 67 6.45 1.92 -10.27
CA LEU A 67 5.16 2.58 -10.00
C LEU A 67 4.89 2.74 -8.50
N SER A 68 5.30 1.78 -7.65
CA SER A 68 5.15 1.93 -6.19
C SER A 68 6.04 3.01 -5.59
N THR A 69 7.09 3.45 -6.28
CA THR A 69 8.06 4.45 -5.79
C THR A 69 7.87 5.85 -6.36
N ILE A 70 7.19 5.99 -7.51
CA ILE A 70 6.99 7.27 -8.21
C ILE A 70 5.68 7.96 -7.82
N LEU A 71 4.69 7.18 -7.37
CA LEU A 71 3.34 7.64 -7.02
C LEU A 71 3.21 7.80 -5.49
#